data_AF-A0AAP5BDR6-F1
#
_entry.id   AF-A0AAP5BDR6-F1
#
_cell.length_a   1.000
_cell.length_b   1.000
_cell.length_c   1.000
_cell.angle_alpha   90.00
_cell.angle_beta   90.00
_cell.angle_gamma   90.00
#
_symmetry.space_group_name_H-M   'P 1'
#
loop_
_entity.id
_entity.type
_entity.pdbx_description
1 polymer ?
#
loop_
_entity_poly.entity_id
_entity_poly.type
_entity_poly.pdbx_seq_one_letter_code
_entity_poly.pdbx_strand_id
1 'polypeptide(L)'
;MLDLGLTKMALIGVVALVVLGPKRLPGVARTAGALFGRAQRYIDDVRAEVAREIDLDGLKRTRSGFETEASNLGIKIHDTVRQQESELNDAWNLDTSKSDRATGVGDPDLTQVSGGASGVLTAISNASQTKRGNWRIKQSAIPNWYKHTTVRRTRLQSCASRAVWRMPETLRRPMKFF
;
A
#
# COMPACT_ATOMS: atom_id res chain seq x y z
N MET A 1 -1.66 -21.93 18.04
CA MET A 1 -2.15 -21.99 16.65
C MET A 1 -1.74 -20.77 15.83
N LEU A 2 -0.43 -20.55 15.62
CA LEU A 2 0.11 -19.63 14.58
C LEU A 2 0.57 -20.41 13.34
N ASP A 3 0.01 -21.61 13.18
CA ASP A 3 0.54 -22.64 12.32
C ASP A 3 0.22 -22.42 10.83
N LEU A 4 -0.57 -21.40 10.46
CA LEU A 4 -0.85 -21.08 9.06
C LEU A 4 -0.76 -19.59 8.70
N GLY A 5 -0.75 -18.68 9.68
CA GLY A 5 -0.90 -17.25 9.42
C GLY A 5 0.41 -16.47 9.38
N LEU A 6 1.07 -16.34 10.53
CA LEU A 6 2.22 -15.44 10.68
C LEU A 6 3.55 -16.17 10.64
N THR A 7 3.68 -17.31 11.32
CA THR A 7 4.96 -18.03 11.40
C THR A 7 5.41 -18.57 10.04
N LYS A 8 4.48 -19.13 9.25
CA LYS A 8 4.78 -19.59 7.88
C LYS A 8 5.11 -18.43 6.94
N MET A 9 4.42 -17.30 7.05
CA MET A 9 4.71 -16.10 6.25
C MET A 9 6.06 -15.48 6.62
N ALA A 10 6.42 -15.46 7.91
CA ALA A 10 7.73 -15.03 8.37
C ALA A 10 8.84 -15.94 7.83
N LEU A 11 8.64 -17.27 7.89
CA LEU A 11 9.60 -18.24 7.34
C LEU A 11 9.81 -18.05 5.84
N ILE A 12 8.73 -17.90 5.06
CA ILE A 12 8.80 -17.63 3.62
C ILE A 12 9.51 -16.29 3.36
N GLY A 13 9.23 -15.26 4.18
CA GLY A 13 9.91 -13.97 4.12
C GLY A 13 11.42 -14.09 4.33
N VAL A 14 11.85 -14.89 5.31
CA VAL A 14 13.27 -15.18 5.56
C VAL A 14 13.90 -15.92 4.38
N VAL A 15 13.25 -16.97 3.86
CA VAL A 15 13.74 -17.71 2.67
C VAL A 15 13.85 -16.78 1.46
N ALA A 16 12.85 -15.93 1.23
CA ALA A 16 12.86 -14.95 0.16
C ALA A 16 13.99 -13.91 0.32
N LEU A 17 14.31 -13.49 1.55
CA LEU A 17 15.44 -12.60 1.84
C LEU A 17 16.78 -13.24 1.46
N VAL A 18 16.96 -14.54 1.74
CA VAL A 18 18.20 -15.26 1.43
C VAL A 18 18.33 -15.47 -0.08
N VAL A 19 17.28 -15.94 -0.75
CA VAL A 19 17.33 -16.31 -2.17
C VAL A 19 17.36 -15.09 -3.09
N LEU A 20 16.48 -14.12 -2.84
CA LEU A 20 16.32 -12.94 -3.70
C LEU A 20 17.22 -11.77 -3.28
N GLY A 21 17.56 -11.72 -1.99
CA GLY A 21 18.33 -10.64 -1.38
C GLY A 21 17.46 -9.48 -0.86
N PRO A 22 17.84 -8.85 0.27
CA PRO A 22 17.06 -7.78 0.92
C PRO A 22 16.87 -6.53 0.07
N LYS A 23 17.75 -6.26 -0.89
CA LYS A 23 17.60 -5.11 -1.81
C LYS A 23 16.54 -5.31 -2.88
N ARG A 24 16.20 -6.55 -3.25
CA ARG A 24 15.32 -6.84 -4.39
C ARG A 24 13.91 -7.25 -3.97
N LEU A 25 13.76 -7.84 -2.77
CA LEU A 25 12.47 -8.18 -2.16
C LEU A 25 11.44 -7.03 -2.12
N PRO A 26 11.78 -5.79 -1.71
CA PRO A 26 10.80 -4.70 -1.68
C PRO A 26 10.28 -4.33 -3.08
N GLY A 27 11.07 -4.54 -4.14
CA GLY A 27 10.61 -4.35 -5.52
C GLY A 27 9.56 -5.39 -5.94
N VAL A 28 9.81 -6.66 -5.59
CA VAL A 28 8.88 -7.77 -5.88
C VAL A 28 7.61 -7.64 -5.05
N ALA A 29 7.72 -7.35 -3.75
CA ALA A 29 6.56 -7.16 -2.88
C ALA A 29 5.64 -6.03 -3.37
N ARG A 30 6.21 -4.90 -3.84
CA ARG A 30 5.43 -3.81 -4.44
C ARG A 30 4.70 -4.25 -5.71
N THR A 31 5.36 -5.03 -6.55
CA THR A 31 4.78 -5.50 -7.82
C THR A 31 3.69 -6.54 -7.57
N ALA A 32 3.99 -7.55 -6.75
CA ALA A 32 3.04 -8.58 -6.33
C ALA A 32 1.84 -7.96 -5.62
N GLY A 33 2.05 -7.00 -4.71
CA GLY A 33 0.98 -6.28 -4.04
C GLY A 33 0.10 -5.45 -5.00
N ALA A 34 0.71 -4.79 -5.99
CA ALA A 34 -0.04 -4.05 -7.00
C ALA A 34 -0.89 -4.98 -7.89
N LEU A 35 -0.38 -6.15 -8.24
CA LEU A 35 -1.11 -7.17 -9.01
C LEU A 35 -2.24 -7.79 -8.17
N PHE A 36 -1.95 -8.15 -6.92
CA PHE A 36 -2.94 -8.71 -6.01
C PHE A 36 -4.07 -7.71 -5.73
N GLY A 37 -3.74 -6.43 -5.53
CA GLY A 37 -4.74 -5.38 -5.35
C GLY A 37 -5.63 -5.16 -6.58
N ARG A 38 -5.11 -5.39 -7.79
CA ARG A 38 -5.90 -5.36 -9.03
C ARG A 38 -6.78 -6.60 -9.18
N ALA A 39 -6.23 -7.78 -8.85
CA ALA A 39 -6.98 -9.03 -8.88
C ALA A 39 -8.16 -9.01 -7.91
N GLN A 40 -7.97 -8.46 -6.69
CA GLN A 40 -9.05 -8.30 -5.73
C GLN A 40 -10.22 -7.49 -6.31
N ARG A 41 -9.91 -6.35 -6.95
CA ARG A 41 -10.94 -5.52 -7.62
C ARG A 41 -11.66 -6.26 -8.73
N TYR A 42 -10.93 -7.01 -9.56
CA TYR A 42 -11.55 -7.82 -10.62
C TYR A 42 -12.48 -8.90 -10.05
N ILE A 43 -12.08 -9.53 -8.94
CA ILE A 43 -12.92 -10.49 -8.23
C ILE A 43 -14.18 -9.81 -7.69
N ASP A 44 -14.08 -8.59 -7.16
CA ASP A 44 -15.23 -7.83 -6.67
C ASP A 44 -16.18 -7.45 -7.81
N ASP A 45 -15.66 -7.03 -8.96
CA ASP A 45 -16.44 -6.73 -10.17
C ASP A 45 -17.16 -7.98 -10.71
N VAL A 46 -16.46 -9.12 -10.79
CA VAL A 46 -17.05 -10.40 -11.21
C VAL A 46 -18.07 -10.91 -10.20
N ARG A 47 -17.81 -10.75 -8.90
CA ARG A 47 -18.78 -11.07 -7.85
C ARG A 47 -20.04 -10.21 -7.98
N ALA A 48 -19.91 -8.94 -8.34
CA ALA A 48 -21.06 -8.05 -8.52
C ALA A 48 -21.91 -8.44 -9.74
N GLU A 49 -21.29 -8.84 -10.85
CA GLU A 49 -21.99 -9.36 -12.03
C GLU A 49 -22.69 -10.69 -11.71
N VAL A 50 -21.96 -11.63 -11.10
CA VAL A 50 -22.46 -12.97 -10.77
C VAL A 50 -23.52 -12.92 -9.67
N ALA A 51 -23.39 -12.04 -8.67
CA ALA A 51 -24.41 -11.86 -7.62
C ALA A 51 -25.72 -11.31 -8.17
N ARG A 52 -25.67 -10.58 -9.29
CA ARG A 52 -26.86 -10.06 -9.97
C ARG A 52 -27.59 -11.13 -10.79
N GLU A 53 -26.88 -12.16 -11.23
CA GLU A 53 -27.42 -13.32 -11.95
C GLU A 53 -27.86 -14.46 -11.01
N ILE A 54 -27.23 -14.60 -9.83
CA ILE A 54 -27.48 -15.68 -8.86
C ILE A 54 -28.43 -15.24 -7.72
N ASP A 55 -29.20 -14.17 -7.90
CA ASP A 55 -30.12 -13.73 -6.86
C ASP A 55 -31.16 -14.83 -6.55
N LEU A 56 -31.16 -15.23 -5.27
CA LEU A 56 -31.95 -16.26 -4.57
C LEU A 56 -31.37 -17.69 -4.35
N ASP A 57 -30.55 -18.29 -5.23
CA ASP A 57 -30.12 -19.70 -5.03
C ASP A 57 -28.66 -19.88 -4.54
N GLY A 58 -27.73 -18.97 -4.84
CA GLY A 58 -26.32 -19.11 -4.43
C GLY A 58 -26.02 -18.62 -3.01
N LEU A 59 -26.73 -17.59 -2.54
CA LEU A 59 -26.60 -17.06 -1.18
C LEU A 59 -26.92 -18.13 -0.12
N LYS A 60 -27.86 -19.04 -0.40
CA LYS A 60 -28.14 -20.18 0.49
C LYS A 60 -27.01 -21.21 0.50
N ARG A 61 -26.41 -21.52 -0.65
CA ARG A 61 -25.35 -22.54 -0.77
C ARG A 61 -24.03 -22.11 -0.15
N THR A 62 -23.63 -20.84 -0.35
CA THR A 62 -22.39 -20.31 0.24
C THR A 62 -22.55 -20.06 1.74
N ARG A 63 -23.73 -19.59 2.19
CA ARG A 63 -24.03 -19.44 3.62
C ARG A 63 -24.09 -20.79 4.33
N SER A 64 -24.72 -21.81 3.73
CA SER A 64 -24.74 -23.16 4.32
C SER A 64 -23.35 -23.78 4.41
N GLY A 65 -22.49 -23.57 3.41
CA GLY A 65 -21.10 -24.05 3.43
C GLY A 65 -20.30 -23.37 4.53
N PHE A 66 -20.38 -22.04 4.62
CA PHE A 66 -19.67 -21.25 5.62
C PHE A 66 -20.18 -21.49 7.04
N GLU A 67 -21.49 -21.70 7.24
CA GLU A 67 -22.09 -21.96 8.55
C GLU A 67 -21.76 -23.37 9.07
N THR A 68 -21.64 -24.35 8.16
CA THR A 68 -21.16 -25.71 8.48
C THR A 68 -19.68 -25.71 8.85
N GLU A 69 -18.87 -24.92 8.14
CA GLU A 69 -17.45 -24.75 8.46
C GLU A 69 -17.26 -23.96 9.76
N ALA A 70 -17.94 -22.82 9.94
CA ALA A 70 -17.87 -21.99 11.13
C ALA A 70 -18.39 -22.69 12.39
N SER A 71 -19.44 -23.50 12.30
CA SER A 71 -19.91 -24.30 13.45
C SER A 71 -18.89 -25.37 13.86
N ASN A 72 -18.20 -25.98 12.88
CA ASN A 72 -17.10 -26.91 13.16
C ASN A 72 -15.86 -26.19 13.70
N LEU A 73 -15.61 -24.94 13.31
CA LEU A 73 -14.56 -24.10 13.88
C LEU A 73 -14.89 -23.71 15.32
N GLY A 74 -16.14 -23.35 15.64
CA GLY A 74 -16.54 -22.99 17.00
C GLY A 74 -16.27 -24.08 18.03
N ILE A 75 -16.53 -25.34 17.67
CA ILE A 75 -16.24 -26.50 18.54
C ILE A 75 -14.74 -26.74 18.66
N LYS A 76 -13.98 -26.69 17.55
CA LYS A 76 -12.52 -26.91 17.58
C LYS A 76 -11.73 -25.77 18.22
N ILE A 77 -12.22 -24.54 18.14
CA ILE A 77 -11.58 -23.36 18.75
C ILE A 77 -11.66 -23.43 20.27
N HIS A 78 -12.77 -23.89 20.85
CA HIS A 78 -12.88 -23.97 22.31
C HIS A 78 -11.89 -24.97 22.94
N ASP A 79 -11.67 -26.12 22.29
CA ASP A 79 -10.72 -27.12 22.78
C ASP A 79 -9.27 -26.69 22.60
N THR A 80 -8.98 -26.02 21.49
CA THR A 80 -7.63 -25.54 21.17
C THR A 80 -7.25 -24.28 21.93
N VAL A 81 -8.18 -23.38 22.23
CA VAL A 81 -7.95 -22.20 23.06
C VAL A 81 -7.61 -22.61 24.49
N ARG A 82 -8.33 -23.58 25.08
CA ARG A 82 -7.99 -24.10 26.42
C ARG A 82 -6.59 -24.72 26.47
N GLN A 83 -6.23 -25.48 25.44
CA GLN A 83 -4.89 -26.08 25.34
C GLN A 83 -3.79 -25.01 25.17
N GLN A 84 -4.09 -23.93 24.46
CA GLN A 84 -3.14 -22.87 24.18
C GLN A 84 -3.01 -21.88 25.34
N GLU A 85 -4.07 -21.67 26.14
CA GLU A 85 -4.03 -20.86 27.36
C GLU A 85 -3.11 -21.45 28.43
N SER A 86 -3.06 -22.78 28.58
CA SER A 86 -2.12 -23.42 29.53
C SER A 86 -0.67 -23.23 29.10
N GLU A 87 -0.34 -23.41 27.82
CA GLU A 87 1.02 -23.24 27.30
C GLU A 87 1.48 -21.77 27.34
N LEU A 88 0.56 -20.83 27.09
CA LEU A 88 0.84 -19.40 27.17
C LEU A 88 1.02 -18.93 28.62
N ASN A 89 0.22 -19.44 29.56
CA ASN A 89 0.37 -19.14 30.98
C ASN A 89 1.70 -19.69 31.52
N ASP A 90 2.09 -20.91 31.11
CA ASP A 90 3.38 -21.50 31.46
C ASP A 90 4.56 -20.70 30.87
N ALA A 91 4.45 -20.26 29.62
CA ALA A 91 5.46 -19.41 28.97
C ALA A 91 5.57 -18.02 29.62
N TRP A 92 4.44 -17.40 29.98
CA TRP A 92 4.40 -16.10 30.63
C TRP A 92 4.99 -16.15 32.05
N ASN A 93 4.68 -17.21 32.80
CA ASN A 93 5.27 -17.44 34.12
C ASN A 93 6.76 -17.76 34.04
N LEU A 94 7.21 -18.49 32.99
CA LEU A 94 8.63 -18.77 32.76
C LEU A 94 9.43 -17.52 32.39
N ASP A 95 8.88 -16.64 31.56
CA ASP A 95 9.52 -15.39 31.16
C ASP A 95 9.61 -14.42 32.34
N THR A 96 8.53 -14.30 33.14
CA THR A 96 8.52 -13.52 34.39
C THR A 96 9.51 -14.08 35.43
N SER A 97 9.60 -15.41 35.55
CA SER A 97 10.56 -16.05 36.46
C SER A 97 12.02 -15.92 36.00
N LYS A 98 12.26 -15.66 34.71
CA LYS A 98 13.61 -15.38 34.17
C LYS A 98 13.96 -13.90 34.24
N SER A 99 12.99 -12.99 34.09
CA SER A 99 13.22 -11.55 34.26
C SER A 99 13.54 -11.20 35.72
N ASP A 100 12.92 -11.86 36.69
CA ASP A 100 13.17 -11.63 38.12
C ASP A 100 14.50 -12.21 38.63
N ARG A 101 15.15 -13.06 37.82
CA ARG A 101 16.45 -13.68 38.15
C ARG A 101 17.64 -12.98 37.47
N ALA A 102 17.39 -12.03 36.57
CA ALA A 102 18.42 -11.29 35.84
C ALA A 102 18.68 -9.86 36.35
N THR A 103 17.87 -9.34 37.28
CA THR A 103 18.13 -8.04 37.95
C THR A 103 18.83 -8.24 39.30
N GLY A 104 19.95 -8.96 39.28
CA GLY A 104 20.93 -8.97 40.36
C GLY A 104 22.03 -7.95 40.06
N VAL A 105 21.95 -6.82 40.74
CA VAL A 105 22.99 -5.81 41.04
C VAL A 105 24.36 -5.98 40.35
N GLY A 106 24.77 -4.95 39.61
CA GLY A 106 26.14 -4.75 39.15
C GLY A 106 26.27 -3.58 38.18
N ASP A 107 26.35 -2.36 38.69
CA ASP A 107 26.88 -1.21 37.95
C ASP A 107 28.29 -1.51 37.41
N PRO A 108 28.63 -1.04 36.20
CA PRO A 108 29.48 0.15 36.18
C PRO A 108 29.12 1.17 35.08
N ASP A 109 28.95 2.41 35.53
CA ASP A 109 29.56 3.65 35.01
C ASP A 109 29.85 3.73 33.50
N LEU A 110 29.07 4.56 32.78
CA LEU A 110 29.56 5.46 31.72
C LEU A 110 28.69 6.74 31.63
N THR A 111 29.21 7.80 32.25
CA THR A 111 29.38 9.17 31.73
C THR A 111 28.21 9.98 31.12
N GLN A 112 28.08 11.18 31.68
CA GLN A 112 27.20 12.29 31.36
C GLN A 112 27.28 12.78 29.89
N VAL A 113 26.13 13.03 29.27
CA VAL A 113 25.95 14.08 28.25
C VAL A 113 24.83 15.00 28.73
N SER A 114 25.23 16.07 29.41
CA SER A 114 24.43 17.27 29.59
C SER A 114 24.51 18.08 28.31
N GLY A 115 23.43 18.11 27.52
CA GLY A 115 23.41 18.82 26.24
C GLY A 115 22.08 18.75 25.52
N GLY A 116 21.19 19.71 25.79
CA GLY A 116 20.23 20.19 24.80
C GLY A 116 18.88 19.45 24.66
N ALA A 117 18.15 19.25 25.75
CA ALA A 117 16.73 18.87 25.68
C ALA A 117 15.86 19.88 24.87
N SER A 118 16.33 21.12 24.70
CA SER A 118 15.65 22.15 23.89
C SER A 118 15.71 21.90 22.37
N GLY A 119 16.63 21.06 21.88
CA GLY A 119 16.75 20.78 20.44
C GLY A 119 15.72 19.76 19.92
N VAL A 120 15.45 18.72 20.72
CA VAL A 120 14.53 17.64 20.35
C VAL A 120 13.07 18.11 20.42
N LEU A 121 12.74 18.97 21.39
CA LEU A 121 11.40 19.58 21.49
C LEU A 121 11.10 20.52 20.31
N THR A 122 12.11 21.19 19.75
CA THR A 122 11.96 22.08 18.58
C THR A 122 11.82 21.32 17.26
N ALA A 123 12.44 20.14 17.14
CA ALA A 123 12.28 19.28 15.97
C ALA A 123 10.85 18.70 15.85
N ILE A 124 10.20 18.43 16.98
CA ILE A 124 8.83 17.89 17.03
C ILE A 124 7.80 18.99 16.71
N SER A 125 8.02 20.23 17.16
CA SER A 125 7.09 21.34 16.89
C SER A 125 7.10 21.80 15.42
N ASN A 126 8.24 21.72 14.74
CA ASN A 126 8.36 22.09 13.31
C ASN A 126 7.80 21.03 12.34
N ALA A 127 7.53 19.79 12.76
CA ALA A 127 6.93 18.76 11.92
C ALA A 127 5.44 18.98 11.62
N SER A 128 4.81 19.99 12.24
CA SER A 128 3.36 20.23 12.16
C SER A 128 2.91 21.13 11.00
N GLN A 129 3.83 21.73 10.23
CA GLN A 129 3.46 22.58 9.09
C GLN A 129 3.23 21.77 7.81
N THR A 130 2.27 20.85 7.86
CA THR A 130 1.66 20.32 6.63
C THR A 130 0.79 21.42 6.04
N LYS A 131 1.32 22.05 4.98
CA LYS A 131 0.66 23.09 4.19
C LYS A 131 -0.73 22.58 3.77
N ARG A 132 -1.78 23.01 4.47
CA ARG A 132 -3.17 22.62 4.19
C ARG A 132 -3.51 23.07 2.78
N GLY A 133 -3.50 22.12 1.85
CA GLY A 133 -3.84 22.38 0.46
C GLY A 133 -5.28 22.86 0.38
N ASN A 134 -5.49 24.06 -0.18
CA ASN A 134 -6.82 24.63 -0.38
C ASN A 134 -7.69 23.64 -1.14
N TRP A 135 -8.69 23.07 -0.45
CA TRP A 135 -9.68 22.12 -0.98
C TRP A 135 -10.33 22.61 -2.29
N ARG A 136 -10.44 23.93 -2.47
CA ARG A 136 -10.94 24.57 -3.68
C ARG A 136 -10.08 24.31 -4.93
N ILE A 137 -8.78 24.08 -4.77
CA ILE A 137 -7.86 23.70 -5.86
C ILE A 137 -8.19 22.28 -6.37
N LYS A 138 -8.78 21.43 -5.53
CA LYS A 138 -9.19 20.07 -5.91
C LYS A 138 -10.50 20.02 -6.71
N GLN A 139 -11.32 21.07 -6.66
CA GLN A 139 -12.61 21.12 -7.35
C GLN A 139 -12.52 21.60 -8.81
N SER A 140 -11.46 22.29 -9.21
CA SER A 140 -11.28 22.78 -10.59
C SER A 140 -10.54 21.79 -11.51
N ALA A 141 -10.05 20.68 -10.98
CA ALA A 141 -9.38 19.66 -11.76
C ALA A 141 -10.41 18.76 -12.45
N ILE A 142 -10.78 19.12 -13.68
CA ILE A 142 -11.58 18.25 -14.56
C ILE A 142 -10.87 16.88 -14.66
N PRO A 143 -11.55 15.77 -14.32
CA PRO A 143 -10.95 14.43 -14.34
C PRO A 143 -10.30 14.10 -15.68
N ASN A 144 -9.18 13.38 -15.66
CA ASN A 144 -8.46 13.03 -16.90
C ASN A 144 -9.33 12.22 -17.87
N TRP A 145 -10.21 11.34 -17.38
CA TRP A 145 -11.15 10.61 -18.24
C TRP A 145 -12.07 11.56 -19.02
N TYR A 146 -12.49 12.68 -18.42
CA TYR A 146 -13.35 13.68 -19.05
C TYR A 146 -12.59 14.48 -20.11
N LYS A 147 -11.28 14.73 -19.91
CA LYS A 147 -10.42 15.36 -20.94
C LYS A 147 -10.27 14.51 -22.20
N HIS A 148 -10.37 13.18 -22.08
CA HIS A 148 -10.23 12.28 -23.22
C HIS A 148 -11.54 12.08 -24.00
N THR A 149 -12.70 12.26 -23.39
CA THR A 149 -14.00 12.03 -24.04
C THR A 149 -14.56 13.27 -24.74
N THR A 150 -14.23 14.48 -24.27
CA THR A 150 -14.82 15.74 -24.78
C THR A 150 -13.88 16.66 -25.53
N VAL A 151 -12.55 16.52 -25.41
CA VAL A 151 -11.61 17.34 -26.18
C VAL A 151 -11.51 16.78 -27.61
N ARG A 152 -12.54 17.04 -28.42
CA ARG A 152 -12.35 17.14 -29.87
C ARG A 152 -11.38 18.29 -30.08
N ARG A 153 -10.10 18.00 -30.33
CA ARG A 153 -9.09 18.99 -30.69
C ARG A 153 -9.55 19.71 -31.96
N THR A 154 -10.24 20.84 -31.81
CA THR A 154 -10.76 21.65 -32.92
C THR A 154 -9.70 22.53 -33.56
N ARG A 155 -8.41 22.31 -33.24
CA ARG A 155 -7.30 22.95 -33.94
C ARG A 155 -6.45 21.88 -34.59
N LEU A 156 -6.82 21.57 -35.84
CA LEU A 156 -5.83 21.25 -36.86
C LEU A 156 -4.90 22.46 -36.95
N GLN A 157 -3.76 22.43 -36.25
CA GLN A 157 -2.66 23.30 -36.61
C GLN A 157 -2.13 22.77 -37.94
N SER A 158 -2.64 23.32 -39.05
CA SER A 158 -1.97 23.21 -40.33
C SER A 158 -0.56 23.76 -40.17
N CYS A 159 0.43 22.86 -40.08
CA CYS A 159 1.85 23.20 -40.13
C CYS A 159 2.24 23.93 -41.44
N ALA A 160 1.35 23.96 -42.45
CA ALA A 160 1.54 24.66 -43.71
C ALA A 160 1.50 26.20 -43.61
N SER A 161 0.93 26.80 -42.55
CA SER A 161 0.81 28.27 -42.44
C SER A 161 1.97 28.95 -41.69
N ARG A 162 2.99 28.21 -41.24
CA ARG A 162 4.18 28.80 -40.59
C ARG A 162 5.32 29.12 -41.55
N ALA A 163 5.17 28.85 -42.85
CA ALA A 163 6.19 29.11 -43.86
C ALA A 163 5.87 30.32 -44.76
N VAL A 164 5.68 31.51 -44.17
CA VAL A 164 5.67 32.78 -44.95
C VAL A 164 6.56 33.86 -44.32
N TRP A 165 7.02 33.71 -43.08
CA TRP A 165 7.76 34.78 -42.39
C TRP A 165 9.23 34.49 -42.08
N ARG A 166 9.85 33.54 -42.79
CA ARG A 166 11.32 33.43 -42.92
C ARG A 166 11.70 32.78 -44.26
N MET A 167 11.52 33.50 -45.36
CA MET A 167 12.22 33.17 -46.61
C MET A 167 13.50 34.01 -46.67
N PRO A 168 14.69 33.40 -46.80
CA PRO A 168 15.93 34.15 -46.97
C PRO A 168 15.91 34.93 -48.28
N GLU A 169 16.54 36.10 -48.26
CA GLU A 169 16.46 37.15 -49.28
C GLU A 169 16.97 36.71 -50.67
N THR A 170 17.70 35.60 -50.73
CA THR A 170 18.29 35.02 -51.95
C THR A 170 17.29 34.42 -52.92
N LEU A 171 16.03 34.19 -52.50
CA LEU A 171 14.97 33.61 -53.34
C LEU A 171 13.96 34.64 -53.86
N ARG A 172 14.12 35.94 -53.55
CA ARG A 172 13.28 36.99 -54.12
C ARG A 172 13.77 37.35 -55.52
N ARG A 173 12.99 37.00 -56.55
CA ARG A 173 13.24 37.47 -57.92
C ARG A 173 13.06 38.99 -57.98
N PRO A 174 14.00 39.76 -58.54
CA PRO A 174 13.83 41.20 -58.68
C PRO A 174 12.75 41.48 -59.74
N MET A 175 11.65 42.10 -59.30
CA MET A 175 10.61 42.60 -60.18
C MET A 175 11.12 43.93 -60.78
N LYS A 176 11.61 43.89 -62.02
CA LYS A 176 11.97 45.10 -62.78
C LYS A 176 10.69 45.75 -63.28
N PHE A 177 10.36 46.92 -62.76
CA PHE A 177 9.51 47.88 -63.44
C PHE A 177 10.41 48.90 -64.13
N PHE A 178 10.02 49.23 -65.37
CA PHE A 178 10.69 50.12 -66.31
C PHE A 178 11.04 51.48 -65.70
#